data_AF-A0A431I5G4-F1
#
_entry.id   AF-A0A431I5G4-F1
#
_cell.length_a   1.000
_cell.length_b   1.000
_cell.length_c   1.000
_cell.angle_alpha   90.00
_cell.angle_beta   90.00
_cell.angle_gamma   90.00
#
_symmetry.space_group_name_H-M   'P 1'
#
loop_
_entity.id
_entity.type
_entity.pdbx_description
1 polymer ?
#
loop_
_entity_poly.entity_id
_entity_poly.type
_entity_poly.pdbx_seq_one_letter_code
_entity_poly.pdbx_strand_id
1 'polypeptide(L)'
;ATLWRSTTPYLHPWHVKRGFGAAEQVRRECRERGLAEPEVRELEHIEVAGRRLRPLDFHRFRRKPVAIQPDARGHALELRFPEPVSGPLALGFGCHFGLGTFGRGEG
;
A
#
# COMPACT_ATOMS: atom_id res chain seq x y z
N ALA A 1 -9.95 -14.65 7.98
CA ALA A 1 -9.50 -13.27 7.69
C ALA A 1 -8.06 -13.06 8.12
N THR A 2 -7.26 -12.37 7.31
CA THR A 2 -5.87 -11.98 7.64
C THR A 2 -5.68 -10.48 7.54
N LEU A 3 -5.01 -9.90 8.54
CA LEU A 3 -4.71 -8.47 8.61
C LEU A 3 -3.30 -8.18 8.12
N TRP A 4 -3.17 -7.16 7.30
CA TRP A 4 -1.90 -6.68 6.75
C TRP A 4 -1.81 -5.17 6.94
N ARG A 5 -0.66 -4.68 7.39
CA ARG A 5 -0.39 -3.25 7.56
C ARG A 5 0.80 -2.84 6.74
N SER A 6 0.75 -1.64 6.16
CA SER A 6 1.90 -1.06 5.48
C SER A 6 3.13 -1.11 6.38
N THR A 7 4.25 -1.56 5.81
CA THR A 7 5.61 -1.39 6.38
C THR A 7 6.38 -0.34 5.59
N THR A 8 5.95 -0.04 4.36
CA THR A 8 6.35 1.13 3.59
C THR A 8 5.13 1.77 2.89
N PRO A 9 5.21 3.05 2.46
CA PRO A 9 4.07 3.74 1.88
C PRO A 9 3.59 3.09 0.59
N TYR A 10 2.28 2.85 0.50
CA TYR A 10 1.62 2.50 -0.75
C TYR A 10 1.53 3.74 -1.65
N LEU A 11 1.87 3.58 -2.92
CA LEU A 11 1.71 4.61 -3.95
C LEU A 11 0.74 4.09 -5.02
N HIS A 12 -0.16 4.95 -5.50
CA HIS A 12 -1.10 4.59 -6.54
C HIS A 12 -0.39 4.09 -7.82
N PRO A 13 -0.70 2.87 -8.30
CA PRO A 13 -0.23 2.39 -9.61
C PRO A 13 -1.01 3.01 -10.78
N TRP A 14 -2.23 3.51 -10.55
CA TRP A 14 -3.06 4.17 -11.57
C TRP A 14 -3.41 5.62 -11.19
N HIS A 15 -3.84 6.40 -12.20
CA HIS A 15 -4.27 7.78 -12.00
C HIS A 15 -5.51 7.88 -11.08
N VAL A 16 -5.44 8.78 -10.11
CA VAL A 16 -6.54 9.04 -9.15
C VAL A 16 -7.67 9.81 -9.83
N LYS A 17 -8.91 9.40 -9.57
CA LYS A 17 -10.12 10.13 -9.98
C LYS A 17 -11.19 9.99 -8.89
N ARG A 18 -12.26 10.79 -8.98
CA ARG A 18 -13.38 10.73 -8.03
C ARG A 18 -13.93 9.29 -7.96
N GLY A 19 -13.98 8.73 -6.74
CA GLY A 19 -14.42 7.35 -6.50
C GLY A 19 -13.40 6.28 -6.91
N PHE A 20 -12.14 6.64 -7.14
CA PHE A 20 -11.06 5.71 -7.46
C PHE A 20 -9.77 6.09 -6.71
N GLY A 21 -9.84 6.02 -5.38
CA GLY A 21 -8.72 6.31 -4.47
C GLY A 21 -7.95 5.06 -4.09
N ALA A 22 -7.18 5.14 -2.99
CA ALA A 22 -6.30 4.06 -2.54
C ALA A 22 -7.05 2.74 -2.35
N ALA A 23 -8.23 2.77 -1.71
CA ALA A 23 -9.03 1.58 -1.46
C ALA A 23 -9.48 0.89 -2.76
N GLU A 24 -10.00 1.63 -3.73
CA GLU A 24 -10.46 1.06 -5.00
C GLU A 24 -9.30 0.55 -5.84
N GLN A 25 -8.15 1.23 -5.81
CA GLN A 25 -6.95 0.78 -6.51
C GLN A 25 -6.39 -0.51 -5.91
N VAL A 26 -6.33 -0.61 -4.56
CA VAL A 26 -5.91 -1.85 -3.89
C VAL A 26 -6.86 -3.00 -4.25
N ARG A 27 -8.18 -2.81 -4.17
CA ARG A 27 -9.15 -3.87 -4.53
C ARG A 27 -8.98 -4.31 -5.98
N ARG A 28 -8.81 -3.36 -6.91
CA ARG A 28 -8.55 -3.65 -8.32
C ARG A 28 -7.27 -4.48 -8.48
N GLU A 29 -6.18 -4.05 -7.86
CA GLU A 29 -4.89 -4.73 -7.97
C GLU A 29 -4.93 -6.15 -7.36
N CYS A 30 -5.59 -6.32 -6.22
CA CYS A 30 -5.83 -7.63 -5.63
C CYS A 30 -6.58 -8.54 -6.61
N ARG A 31 -7.69 -8.05 -7.20
CA ARG A 31 -8.46 -8.81 -8.18
C ARG A 31 -7.65 -9.18 -9.43
N GLU A 32 -6.87 -8.25 -9.98
CA GLU A 32 -5.99 -8.51 -11.13
C GLU A 32 -4.89 -9.54 -10.82
N ARG A 33 -4.52 -9.69 -9.53
CA ARG A 33 -3.54 -10.67 -9.03
C ARG A 33 -4.19 -11.98 -8.52
N GLY A 34 -5.51 -12.12 -8.63
CA GLY A 34 -6.24 -13.31 -8.15
C GLY A 34 -6.35 -13.42 -6.62
N LEU A 35 -6.16 -12.31 -5.90
CA LEU A 35 -6.35 -12.22 -4.45
C LEU A 35 -7.79 -11.80 -4.14
N ALA A 36 -8.32 -12.24 -2.98
CA ALA A 36 -9.59 -11.74 -2.46
C ALA A 36 -9.53 -10.22 -2.27
N GLU A 37 -10.65 -9.53 -2.50
CA GLU A 37 -10.71 -8.08 -2.28
C GLU A 37 -10.72 -7.76 -0.78
N PRO A 38 -9.77 -6.96 -0.26
CA PRO A 38 -9.73 -6.63 1.15
C PRO A 38 -10.66 -5.48 1.51
N GLU A 39 -11.07 -5.43 2.78
CA GLU A 39 -11.45 -4.16 3.41
C GLU A 39 -10.18 -3.31 3.56
N VAL A 40 -10.23 -2.05 3.10
CA VAL A 40 -9.08 -1.15 3.11
C VAL A 40 -9.38 0.02 4.03
N ARG A 41 -8.48 0.28 4.99
CA ARG A 41 -8.53 1.43 5.88
C ARG A 41 -7.25 2.24 5.77
N GLU A 42 -7.39 3.56 5.74
CA GLU A 42 -6.26 4.47 5.80
C GLU A 42 -5.85 4.72 7.25
N LEU A 43 -4.54 4.69 7.48
CA LEU A 43 -3.91 4.98 8.75
C LEU A 43 -3.15 6.31 8.63
N GLU A 44 -2.93 6.97 9.76
CA GLU A 44 -2.12 8.20 9.78
C GLU A 44 -0.61 7.91 9.68
N HIS A 45 -0.18 6.74 10.19
CA HIS A 45 1.23 6.40 10.37
C HIS A 45 1.53 4.95 9.99
N ILE A 46 2.79 4.71 9.63
CA ILE A 46 3.43 3.42 9.45
C ILE A 46 4.33 3.17 10.66
N GLU A 47 4.18 2.01 11.30
CA GLU A 47 5.04 1.59 12.42
C GLU A 47 6.29 0.89 11.85
N VAL A 48 7.46 1.50 12.06
CA VAL A 48 8.76 0.96 11.62
C VAL A 48 9.71 0.91 12.80
N ALA A 49 10.08 -0.30 13.23
CA ALA A 49 11.04 -0.53 14.32
C ALA A 49 10.73 0.32 15.59
N GLY A 50 9.45 0.38 15.99
CA GLY A 50 8.99 1.14 17.17
C GLY A 50 8.80 2.64 16.93
N ARG A 51 8.92 3.13 15.69
CA ARG A 51 8.70 4.53 15.32
C ARG A 51 7.45 4.67 14.46
N ARG A 52 6.67 5.73 14.74
CA ARG A 52 5.56 6.17 13.90
C ARG A 52 6.06 7.16 12.84
N LEU A 53 5.98 6.75 11.58
CA LEU A 53 6.37 7.59 10.45
C LEU A 53 5.14 7.86 9.57
N ARG A 54 4.91 9.12 9.19
CA ARG A 54 3.89 9.43 8.18
C ARG A 54 4.40 8.98 6.81
N PRO A 55 3.52 8.66 5.85
CA PRO A 55 3.95 8.33 4.49
C PRO A 55 4.93 9.34 3.87
N LEU A 56 4.74 10.63 4.18
CA LEU A 56 5.60 11.71 3.69
C LEU A 56 7.03 11.68 4.24
N ASP A 57 7.24 11.09 5.42
CA ASP A 57 8.56 11.04 6.08
C ASP A 57 9.50 10.00 5.42
N PHE A 58 8.97 9.15 4.55
CA PHE A 58 9.76 8.19 3.78
C PHE A 58 10.37 8.81 2.52
N HIS A 59 11.60 8.41 2.22
CA HIS A 59 12.23 8.69 0.93
C HIS A 59 11.58 7.82 -0.17
N ARG A 60 10.71 8.43 -0.98
CA ARG A 60 9.90 7.75 -2.00
C ARG A 60 10.29 8.10 -3.44
N PHE A 61 11.17 9.08 -3.61
CA PHE A 61 11.51 9.67 -4.91
C PHE A 61 12.97 9.46 -5.26
N ARG A 62 13.24 8.92 -6.45
CA ARG A 62 14.59 8.93 -7.00
C ARG A 62 14.96 10.35 -7.46
N ARG A 63 16.23 10.72 -7.32
CA ARG A 63 16.79 12.00 -7.80
C ARG A 63 16.56 12.26 -9.30
N LYS A 64 16.42 11.21 -10.11
CA LYS A 64 16.00 11.29 -11.52
C LYS A 64 14.71 10.49 -11.70
N PRO A 65 13.56 11.13 -11.98
CA PRO A 65 12.31 10.44 -12.24
C PRO A 65 12.43 9.62 -13.52
N VAL A 66 12.23 8.30 -13.45
CA VAL A 66 12.18 7.43 -14.64
C VAL A 66 10.76 7.38 -15.23
N ALA A 67 9.75 7.85 -14.46
CA ALA A 67 8.36 7.96 -14.85
C ALA A 67 7.66 9.06 -14.05
N ILE A 68 6.56 9.60 -14.59
CA ILE A 68 5.64 10.48 -13.86
C ILE A 68 4.91 9.63 -12.82
N GLN A 69 5.13 9.92 -11.53
CA GLN A 69 4.38 9.28 -10.46
C GLN A 69 3.04 10.00 -10.27
N PRO A 70 1.90 9.31 -10.42
CA PRO A 70 0.59 9.92 -10.22
C PRO A 70 0.29 10.24 -8.75
N ASP A 71 1.08 9.72 -7.80
CA ASP A 71 0.93 9.94 -6.37
C ASP A 71 2.26 10.33 -5.70
N ALA A 72 2.28 11.53 -5.12
CA ALA A 72 3.42 12.06 -4.36
C ALA A 72 3.21 12.05 -2.83
N ARG A 73 2.03 11.63 -2.35
CA ARG A 73 1.68 11.63 -0.93
C ARG A 73 1.89 10.28 -0.29
N GLY A 74 1.52 9.21 -1.00
CA GLY A 74 1.54 7.85 -0.49
C GLY A 74 0.65 7.66 0.74
N HIS A 75 0.38 6.39 1.03
CA HIS A 75 -0.65 6.01 1.98
C HIS A 75 -0.12 4.96 2.95
N ALA A 76 -0.48 5.13 4.23
CA ALA A 76 -0.37 4.07 5.21
C ALA A 76 -1.72 3.33 5.23
N LEU A 77 -1.70 2.03 4.94
CA LEU A 77 -2.93 1.26 4.76
C LEU A 77 -2.95 0.04 5.67
N GLU A 78 -4.16 -0.29 6.12
CA GLU A 78 -4.51 -1.57 6.74
C GLU A 78 -5.46 -2.31 5.79
N LEU A 79 -5.12 -3.57 5.51
CA LEU A 79 -5.85 -4.45 4.60
C LEU A 79 -6.33 -5.66 5.38
N ARG A 80 -7.65 -5.85 5.42
CA ARG A 80 -8.27 -7.03 6.02
C ARG A 80 -8.86 -7.89 4.92
N PHE A 81 -8.18 -8.99 4.63
CA PHE A 81 -8.64 -9.97 3.65
C PHE A 81 -9.66 -10.92 4.30
N PRO A 82 -10.77 -11.24 3.62
CA PRO A 82 -11.75 -12.19 4.13
C PRO A 82 -11.16 -13.60 4.26
N GLU A 83 -10.32 -13.99 3.30
CA GLU A 83 -9.61 -15.27 3.24
C GLU A 83 -8.12 -15.10 3.58
N PRO A 84 -7.44 -16.14 4.07
CA PRO A 84 -6.00 -16.07 4.34
C PRO A 84 -5.18 -15.83 3.07
N VAL A 85 -4.40 -14.76 3.07
CA VAL A 85 -3.39 -14.49 2.03
C VAL A 85 -2.00 -14.92 2.53
N SER A 86 -1.27 -15.66 1.69
CA SER A 86 0.07 -16.15 1.98
C SER A 86 1.15 -15.34 1.27
N GLY A 87 2.34 -15.27 1.90
CA GLY A 87 3.53 -14.64 1.32
C GLY A 87 3.71 -13.17 1.72
N PRO A 88 4.85 -12.55 1.38
CA PRO A 88 5.02 -11.11 1.54
C PRO A 88 4.05 -10.39 0.61
N LEU A 89 3.19 -9.54 1.18
CA LEU A 89 2.25 -8.75 0.40
C LEU A 89 2.89 -7.43 -0.02
N ALA A 90 2.91 -7.16 -1.32
CA ALA A 90 3.45 -5.93 -1.89
C ALA A 90 2.56 -5.45 -3.03
N LEU A 91 2.05 -4.22 -2.93
CA LEU A 91 1.05 -3.65 -3.83
C LEU A 91 1.44 -2.22 -4.23
N GLY A 92 0.94 -1.75 -5.36
CA GLY A 92 1.08 -0.38 -5.81
C GLY A 92 2.37 -0.09 -6.57
N PHE A 93 2.56 1.19 -6.90
CA PHE A 93 3.71 1.66 -7.64
C PHE A 93 5.00 1.49 -6.85
N GLY A 94 6.03 0.94 -7.51
CA GLY A 94 7.35 0.79 -6.91
C GLY A 94 7.46 -0.37 -5.92
N CYS A 95 6.47 -1.29 -5.88
CA CYS A 95 6.49 -2.43 -4.96
C CYS A 95 7.67 -3.38 -5.14
N HIS A 96 8.13 -3.55 -6.38
CA HIS A 96 9.36 -4.29 -6.70
C HIS A 96 10.65 -3.62 -6.20
N PHE A 97 10.56 -2.36 -5.74
CA PHE A 97 11.68 -1.59 -5.19
C PHE A 97 11.51 -1.27 -3.69
N GLY A 98 10.59 -1.96 -3.01
CA GLY A 98 10.41 -1.86 -1.56
C GLY A 98 9.38 -0.82 -1.09
N LEU A 99 8.67 -0.13 -1.99
CA LEU A 99 7.49 0.67 -1.63
C LEU A 99 6.24 -0.21 -1.54
N GLY A 100 5.17 0.25 -0.91
CA GLY A 100 3.91 -0.48 -0.79
C GLY A 100 4.05 -1.93 -0.30
N THR A 101 4.98 -2.19 0.61
CA THR A 101 5.12 -3.49 1.26
C THR A 101 4.27 -3.54 2.52
N PHE A 102 3.79 -4.74 2.85
CA PHE A 102 2.89 -4.97 3.96
C PHE A 102 3.40 -6.12 4.84
N GLY A 103 3.36 -5.91 6.14
CA GLY A 103 3.62 -6.92 7.16
C GLY A 103 2.31 -7.48 7.71
N ARG A 104 2.33 -8.75 8.13
CA ARG A 104 1.18 -9.37 8.80
C ARG A 104 0.96 -8.67 10.14
N GLY A 105 -0.24 -8.16 10.37
CA GLY A 105 -0.63 -7.61 11.66
C GLY A 105 -1.08 -8.72 12.60
N GLU A 106 -0.80 -8.57 13.90
CA GLU A 106 -1.54 -9.32 14.92
C GLU A 106 -2.97 -8.78 14.96
N GLY A 107 -3.93 -9.69 14.84
CA GLY A 107 -5.37 -9.39 14.81
C GLY A 107 -6.00 -9.55 16.17
#